data_AF-A0A9Q1FKJ6-F1
#
_entry.id   AF-A0A9Q1FKJ6-F1
#
_cell.length_a   1.000
_cell.length_b   1.000
_cell.length_c   1.000
_cell.angle_alpha   90.00
_cell.angle_beta   90.00
_cell.angle_gamma   90.00
#
_symmetry.space_group_name_H-M   'P 1'
#
loop_
_entity.id
_entity.type
_entity.pdbx_description
1 polymer ?
#
loop_
_entity_poly.entity_id
_entity_poly.type
_entity_poly.pdbx_seq_one_letter_code
_entity_poly.pdbx_strand_id
1 'polypeptide(L)'
;MSLSWFFQLSLLLTALLLEPAHCRKDCKDKCCSFLDNFSVRLKELRTSFAKIKDYYEDKDDIPTALLDENVLNDFQSPFGCHAMKEVLRFYLDTVLPTAMNEKANKDYIHPIGSISDIFYELKKEVIHCVSNP
;
A
#
# COMPACT_ATOMS: atom_id res chain seq x y z
N MET A 1 -0.44 33.60 -48.25
CA MET A 1 -0.10 32.19 -47.97
C MET A 1 0.46 31.93 -46.56
N SER A 2 0.98 32.93 -45.83
CA SER A 2 1.58 32.71 -44.49
C SER A 2 0.57 32.55 -43.34
N LEU A 3 -0.57 33.26 -43.36
CA LEU A 3 -1.56 33.18 -42.27
C LEU A 3 -2.12 31.77 -42.08
N SER A 4 -2.35 31.04 -43.18
CA SER A 4 -2.88 29.67 -43.13
C SER A 4 -1.99 28.70 -42.35
N TRP A 5 -0.67 28.93 -42.38
CA TRP A 5 0.29 28.04 -41.74
C TRP A 5 0.38 28.28 -40.24
N PHE A 6 0.26 29.55 -39.81
CA PHE A 6 0.18 29.89 -38.39
C PHE A 6 -1.08 29.33 -37.73
N PHE A 7 -2.22 29.34 -38.43
CA PHE A 7 -3.45 28.72 -37.92
C PHE A 7 -3.31 27.20 -37.77
N GLN A 8 -2.67 26.53 -38.72
CA GLN A 8 -2.42 25.09 -38.65
C GLN A 8 -1.45 24.72 -37.52
N LEU A 9 -0.38 25.49 -37.34
CA LEU A 9 0.57 25.32 -36.23
C LEU A 9 -0.09 25.56 -34.88
N SER A 10 -0.93 26.59 -34.76
CA SER A 10 -1.70 26.86 -33.55
C SER A 10 -2.65 25.72 -33.21
N LEU A 11 -3.33 25.15 -34.21
CA LEU A 11 -4.28 24.04 -34.01
C LEU A 11 -3.56 22.76 -33.57
N LEU A 12 -2.40 22.47 -34.16
CA LEU A 12 -1.54 21.34 -33.78
C LEU A 12 -0.99 21.51 -32.36
N LEU A 13 -0.56 22.72 -31.99
CA LEU A 13 -0.07 22.99 -30.64
C LEU A 13 -1.19 22.82 -29.60
N THR A 14 -2.41 23.27 -29.90
CA THR A 14 -3.57 23.04 -29.01
C THR A 14 -3.93 21.56 -28.90
N ALA A 15 -3.84 20.79 -29.99
CA ALA A 15 -4.10 19.35 -29.95
C ALA A 15 -3.02 18.56 -29.18
N LEU A 16 -1.78 19.03 -29.18
CA LEU A 16 -0.66 18.46 -28.40
C LEU A 16 -0.73 18.85 -26.91
N LEU A 17 -1.28 20.01 -26.59
CA LEU A 17 -1.50 20.48 -25.21
C LEU A 17 -2.80 19.95 -24.59
N LEU A 18 -3.75 19.49 -25.42
CA LEU A 18 -4.85 18.65 -24.96
C LEU A 18 -4.29 17.26 -24.70
N GLU A 19 -3.85 17.01 -23.47
CA GLU A 19 -3.75 15.64 -22.99
C GLU A 19 -5.11 14.96 -23.26
N PRO A 20 -5.13 13.74 -23.81
CA PRO A 20 -6.35 12.97 -23.74
C PRO A 20 -6.64 12.84 -22.25
N ALA A 21 -7.70 13.52 -21.79
CA ALA A 21 -8.36 13.19 -20.54
C ALA A 21 -8.88 11.76 -20.74
N HIS A 22 -7.98 10.81 -20.57
CA HIS A 22 -8.26 9.40 -20.74
C HIS A 22 -9.35 9.14 -19.75
N CYS A 23 -10.53 8.78 -20.27
CA CYS A 23 -11.72 8.58 -19.49
C CYS A 23 -11.33 7.77 -18.25
N ARG A 24 -11.45 8.36 -17.06
CA ARG A 24 -11.56 7.55 -15.85
C ARG A 24 -12.84 6.76 -16.08
N LYS A 25 -12.72 5.58 -16.69
CA LYS A 25 -13.81 4.61 -16.76
C LYS A 25 -14.27 4.51 -15.31
N ASP A 26 -15.53 4.81 -15.09
CA ASP A 26 -16.21 4.69 -13.82
C ASP A 26 -16.01 3.24 -13.36
N CYS A 27 -14.93 2.98 -12.61
CA CYS A 27 -14.44 1.63 -12.40
C CYS A 27 -15.21 1.06 -11.21
N LYS A 28 -16.23 0.26 -11.52
CA LYS A 28 -17.19 -0.27 -10.54
C LYS A 28 -16.84 -1.65 -10.03
N ASP A 29 -15.73 -2.24 -10.46
CA ASP A 29 -15.29 -3.51 -9.92
C ASP A 29 -14.68 -3.33 -8.52
N LYS A 30 -14.65 -4.43 -7.77
CA LYS A 30 -14.15 -4.45 -6.40
C LYS A 30 -12.64 -4.14 -6.31
N CYS A 31 -11.90 -4.35 -7.39
CA CYS A 31 -10.45 -4.19 -7.42
C CYS A 31 -10.01 -2.75 -7.66
N CYS A 32 -10.75 -2.01 -8.48
CA CYS A 32 -10.60 -0.57 -8.62
C CYS A 32 -10.98 0.18 -7.34
N SER A 33 -12.11 -0.18 -6.72
CA SER A 33 -12.50 0.40 -5.43
C SER A 33 -11.43 0.16 -4.35
N PHE A 34 -10.84 -1.05 -4.35
CA PHE A 34 -9.69 -1.35 -3.50
C PHE A 34 -8.49 -0.42 -3.79
N LEU A 35 -8.09 -0.25 -5.05
CA LEU A 35 -6.96 0.60 -5.42
C LEU A 35 -7.20 2.07 -5.04
N ASP A 36 -8.42 2.58 -5.25
CA ASP A 36 -8.80 3.94 -4.86
C ASP A 36 -8.70 4.13 -3.34
N ASN A 37 -9.12 3.13 -2.54
CA ASN A 37 -9.08 3.20 -1.07
C ASN A 37 -7.75 2.75 -0.45
N PHE A 38 -6.82 2.18 -1.23
CA PHE A 38 -5.56 1.63 -0.72
C PHE A 38 -4.73 2.68 0.02
N SER A 39 -4.65 3.90 -0.53
CA SER A 39 -3.92 5.01 0.09
C SER A 39 -4.49 5.42 1.46
N VAL A 40 -5.82 5.40 1.61
CA VAL A 40 -6.52 5.71 2.86
C VAL A 40 -6.22 4.65 3.90
N ARG A 41 -6.34 3.36 3.55
CA ARG A 41 -5.99 2.23 4.44
C ARG A 41 -4.52 2.33 4.89
N LEU A 42 -3.60 2.68 4.00
CA LEU A 42 -2.18 2.86 4.35
C LEU A 42 -1.95 4.06 5.29
N LYS A 43 -2.76 5.13 5.18
CA LYS A 43 -2.70 6.27 6.11
C LYS A 43 -3.20 5.86 7.50
N GLU A 44 -4.30 5.12 7.58
CA GLU A 44 -4.83 4.58 8.84
C GLU A 44 -3.84 3.62 9.49
N LEU A 45 -3.19 2.78 8.70
CA LEU A 45 -2.14 1.87 9.16
C LEU A 45 -0.98 2.65 9.81
N ARG A 46 -0.43 3.64 9.11
CA ARG A 46 0.66 4.48 9.63
C ARG A 46 0.24 5.25 10.89
N THR A 47 -1.00 5.71 10.94
CA THR A 47 -1.56 6.41 12.11
C THR A 47 -1.68 5.47 13.31
N SER A 48 -2.06 4.21 13.08
CA SER A 48 -2.16 3.20 14.15
C SER A 48 -0.78 2.76 14.63
N PHE A 49 0.18 2.57 13.71
CA PHE A 49 1.57 2.28 14.04
C PHE A 49 2.22 3.41 14.87
N ALA A 50 1.97 4.67 14.53
CA ALA A 50 2.53 5.80 15.27
C ALA A 50 2.15 5.79 16.78
N LYS A 51 1.04 5.16 17.17
CA LYS A 51 0.61 5.03 18.57
C LYS A 51 1.40 3.99 19.36
N ILE A 52 2.07 3.06 18.69
CA ILE A 52 2.83 1.97 19.31
C ILE A 52 4.33 2.06 19.05
N LYS A 53 4.75 2.93 18.13
CA LYS A 53 6.12 3.08 17.64
C LYS A 53 7.13 3.20 18.77
N ASP A 54 7.00 4.23 19.60
CA ASP A 54 7.96 4.53 20.67
C ASP A 54 8.08 3.37 21.66
N TYR A 55 6.96 2.70 21.98
CA TYR A 55 6.97 1.55 22.89
C TYR A 55 7.81 0.38 22.41
N TYR A 56 7.76 0.09 21.09
CA TYR A 56 8.52 -1.01 20.49
C TYR A 56 9.96 -0.60 20.17
N GLU A 57 10.19 0.64 19.71
CA GLU A 57 11.55 1.16 19.46
C GLU A 57 12.38 1.24 20.75
N ASP A 58 11.77 1.64 21.88
CA ASP A 58 12.46 1.68 23.19
C ASP A 58 12.84 0.28 23.73
N LYS A 59 12.23 -0.79 23.19
CA LYS A 59 12.47 -2.19 23.61
C LYS A 59 13.33 -2.97 22.62
N ASP A 60 13.62 -2.39 21.47
CA ASP A 60 14.43 -3.04 20.44
C ASP A 60 15.92 -2.86 20.78
N ASP A 61 16.56 -3.96 21.16
CA ASP A 61 17.99 -4.01 21.44
C ASP A 61 18.80 -4.58 20.26
N ILE A 62 18.13 -4.88 19.14
CA ILE A 62 18.75 -5.47 17.96
C ILE A 62 19.17 -4.36 17.00
N PRO A 63 20.48 -4.14 16.76
CA PRO A 63 20.95 -3.07 15.88
C PRO A 63 20.76 -3.37 14.38
N THR A 64 20.29 -4.57 14.05
CA THR A 64 20.15 -5.06 12.68
C THR A 64 18.70 -4.98 12.24
N ALA A 65 18.46 -4.37 11.08
CA ALA A 65 17.13 -4.32 10.49
C ALA A 65 16.66 -5.72 10.08
N LEU A 66 15.49 -6.13 10.59
CA LEU A 66 14.82 -7.37 10.16
C LEU A 66 14.27 -7.25 8.72
N LEU A 67 13.75 -6.08 8.36
CA LEU A 67 13.28 -5.75 7.03
C LEU A 67 14.28 -4.79 6.38
N ASP A 68 15.21 -5.34 5.62
CA ASP A 68 16.34 -4.62 5.02
C ASP A 68 16.18 -4.43 3.50
N GLU A 69 17.24 -3.94 2.85
CA GLU A 69 17.28 -3.74 1.39
C GLU A 69 17.09 -5.06 0.61
N ASN A 70 17.49 -6.21 1.18
CA ASN A 70 17.29 -7.49 0.52
C ASN A 70 15.80 -7.83 0.42
N VAL A 71 15.03 -7.57 1.48
CA VAL A 71 13.57 -7.75 1.45
C VAL A 71 12.90 -6.83 0.43
N LEU A 72 13.40 -5.58 0.30
CA LEU A 72 12.90 -4.66 -0.73
C LEU A 72 13.22 -5.16 -2.15
N ASN A 73 14.43 -5.68 -2.36
CA ASN A 73 14.83 -6.28 -3.63
C ASN A 73 13.96 -7.50 -3.98
N ASP A 74 13.61 -8.32 -2.99
CA ASP A 74 12.69 -9.45 -3.18
C ASP A 74 11.31 -8.98 -3.62
N PHE A 75 10.78 -7.89 -3.04
CA PHE A 75 9.50 -7.29 -3.46
C PHE A 75 9.51 -6.77 -4.90
N GLN A 76 10.66 -6.32 -5.40
CA GLN A 76 10.81 -5.80 -6.76
C GLN A 76 11.17 -6.89 -7.78
N SER A 77 11.54 -8.07 -7.30
CA SER A 77 11.86 -9.22 -8.14
C SER A 77 10.61 -9.85 -8.79
N PRO A 78 10.78 -10.75 -9.77
CA PRO A 78 9.68 -11.58 -10.28
C PRO A 78 8.95 -12.41 -9.20
N PHE A 79 9.56 -12.58 -8.01
CA PHE A 79 8.98 -13.29 -6.87
C PHE A 79 8.30 -12.35 -5.86
N GLY A 80 8.16 -11.06 -6.17
CA GLY A 80 7.65 -10.05 -5.24
C GLY A 80 6.27 -10.36 -4.67
N CYS A 81 5.38 -10.99 -5.44
CA CYS A 81 4.08 -11.44 -4.94
C CYS A 81 4.23 -12.51 -3.83
N HIS A 82 5.15 -13.46 -4.00
CA HIS A 82 5.45 -14.47 -2.99
C HIS A 82 6.07 -13.83 -1.74
N ALA A 83 7.09 -12.97 -1.92
CA ALA A 83 7.72 -12.27 -0.81
C ALA A 83 6.70 -11.43 0.00
N MET A 84 5.85 -10.65 -0.68
CA MET A 84 4.79 -9.87 -0.02
C MET A 84 3.79 -10.77 0.72
N LYS A 85 3.37 -11.88 0.11
CA LYS A 85 2.47 -12.85 0.74
C LYS A 85 3.07 -13.41 2.03
N GLU A 86 4.35 -13.77 2.02
CA GLU A 86 5.03 -14.33 3.19
C GLU A 86 5.21 -13.29 4.30
N VAL A 87 5.54 -12.04 3.98
CA VAL A 87 5.62 -10.95 4.97
C VAL A 87 4.25 -10.70 5.61
N LEU A 88 3.19 -10.56 4.82
CA LEU A 88 1.83 -10.39 5.36
C LEU A 88 1.39 -11.59 6.20
N ARG A 89 1.73 -12.82 5.78
CA ARG A 89 1.48 -14.04 6.55
C ARG A 89 2.21 -14.02 7.89
N PHE A 90 3.50 -13.70 7.91
CA PHE A 90 4.29 -13.66 9.14
C PHE A 90 3.74 -12.64 10.14
N TYR A 91 3.36 -11.44 9.69
CA TYR A 91 2.78 -10.45 10.58
C TYR A 91 1.41 -10.86 11.14
N LEU A 92 0.53 -11.40 10.30
CA LEU A 92 -0.83 -11.80 10.71
C LEU A 92 -0.86 -13.07 11.56
N ASP A 93 0.00 -14.04 11.27
CA ASP A 93 -0.03 -15.35 11.91
C ASP A 93 0.89 -15.41 13.13
N THR A 94 1.87 -14.50 13.24
CA THR A 94 2.91 -14.57 14.29
C THR A 94 3.10 -13.26 15.04
N VAL A 95 3.46 -12.16 14.37
CA VAL A 95 3.88 -10.92 15.06
C VAL A 95 2.72 -10.28 15.81
N LEU A 96 1.61 -9.98 15.13
CA LEU A 96 0.48 -9.26 15.71
C LEU A 96 -0.25 -10.10 16.78
N PRO A 97 -0.51 -11.41 16.59
CA PRO A 97 -1.07 -12.25 17.65
C PRO A 97 -0.18 -12.33 18.89
N THR A 98 1.14 -12.42 18.72
CA THR A 98 2.08 -12.42 19.86
C THR A 98 2.01 -11.09 20.61
N ALA A 99 2.05 -9.98 19.87
CA ALA A 99 1.94 -8.63 20.42
C ALA A 99 0.62 -8.40 21.19
N MET A 100 -0.50 -8.94 20.72
CA MET A 100 -1.80 -8.83 21.42
C MET A 100 -1.88 -9.64 22.71
N ASN A 101 -1.17 -10.77 22.78
CA ASN A 101 -1.20 -11.66 23.95
C ASN A 101 -0.18 -11.27 25.03
N GLU A 102 0.72 -10.34 24.73
CA GLU A 102 1.70 -9.87 25.69
C GLU A 102 1.04 -8.99 26.77
N LYS A 103 1.20 -9.38 28.04
CA LYS A 103 0.56 -8.70 29.18
C LYS A 103 0.99 -7.24 29.34
N ALA A 104 2.18 -6.87 28.86
CA ALA A 104 2.69 -5.51 28.89
C ALA A 104 1.98 -4.59 27.90
N ASN A 105 1.27 -5.14 26.91
CA ASN A 105 0.68 -4.40 25.79
C ASN A 105 -0.79 -4.00 26.00
N LYS A 106 -1.30 -4.04 27.25
CA LYS A 106 -2.72 -3.72 27.55
C LYS A 106 -3.18 -2.39 26.96
N ASP A 107 -2.33 -1.37 27.02
CA ASP A 107 -2.64 -0.02 26.51
C ASP A 107 -2.56 0.06 24.97
N TYR A 108 -1.96 -0.94 24.33
CA TYR A 108 -1.72 -1.01 22.89
C TYR A 108 -2.61 -2.04 22.16
N ILE A 109 -3.48 -2.77 22.87
CA ILE A 109 -4.37 -3.77 22.27
C ILE A 109 -5.20 -3.16 21.13
N HIS A 110 -5.77 -1.97 21.34
CA HIS A 110 -6.58 -1.32 20.31
C HIS A 110 -5.77 -0.96 19.06
N PRO A 111 -4.65 -0.21 19.11
CA PRO A 111 -3.89 0.10 17.90
C PRO A 111 -3.29 -1.14 17.25
N ILE A 112 -2.85 -2.16 18.01
CA ILE A 112 -2.37 -3.44 17.43
C ILE A 112 -3.52 -4.15 16.70
N GLY A 113 -4.71 -4.19 17.30
CA GLY A 113 -5.92 -4.73 16.66
C GLY A 113 -6.25 -4.01 15.36
N SER A 114 -6.24 -2.68 15.36
CA SER A 114 -6.47 -1.89 14.14
C SER A 114 -5.44 -2.18 13.04
N ILE A 115 -4.17 -2.37 13.39
CA ILE A 115 -3.13 -2.79 12.43
C ILE A 115 -3.44 -4.18 11.85
N SER A 116 -3.83 -5.13 12.72
CA SER A 116 -4.21 -6.49 12.31
C SER A 116 -5.37 -6.51 11.33
N ASP A 117 -6.44 -5.76 11.62
CA ASP A 117 -7.60 -5.66 10.75
C ASP A 117 -7.22 -5.09 9.38
N ILE A 118 -6.39 -4.03 9.35
CA ILE A 118 -5.93 -3.44 8.08
C ILE A 118 -5.06 -4.43 7.30
N PHE A 119 -4.12 -5.12 7.94
CA PHE A 119 -3.29 -6.12 7.27
C PHE A 119 -4.13 -7.26 6.69
N TYR A 120 -5.14 -7.72 7.42
CA TYR A 120 -6.05 -8.77 6.98
C TYR A 120 -6.84 -8.34 5.76
N GLU A 121 -7.44 -7.15 5.79
CA GLU A 121 -8.19 -6.60 4.66
C GLU A 121 -7.32 -6.40 3.43
N LEU A 122 -6.11 -5.83 3.59
CA LEU A 122 -5.15 -5.67 2.49
C LEU A 122 -4.77 -7.03 1.88
N LYS A 123 -4.43 -8.03 2.69
CA LYS A 123 -4.10 -9.38 2.19
C LYS A 123 -5.29 -9.99 1.43
N LYS A 124 -6.50 -9.88 1.97
CA LYS A 124 -7.72 -10.40 1.36
C LYS A 124 -8.00 -9.74 0.01
N GLU A 125 -7.91 -8.41 -0.07
CA GLU A 125 -8.18 -7.64 -1.28
C GLU A 125 -7.10 -7.86 -2.36
N VAL A 126 -5.81 -7.89 -1.98
CA VAL A 126 -4.72 -8.21 -2.92
C VAL A 126 -4.88 -9.62 -3.50
N ILE A 127 -5.14 -10.63 -2.67
CA ILE A 127 -5.34 -12.01 -3.15
C ILE A 127 -6.54 -12.09 -4.07
N HIS A 128 -7.64 -11.40 -3.73
CA HIS A 128 -8.85 -11.39 -4.55
C HIS A 128 -8.59 -10.83 -5.95
N CYS A 129 -7.89 -9.69 -6.03
CA CYS A 129 -7.66 -8.99 -7.28
C CYS A 129 -6.53 -9.57 -8.15
N VAL A 130 -5.61 -10.32 -7.55
CA VAL A 130 -4.61 -11.08 -8.31
C VAL A 130 -5.19 -12.40 -8.84
N SER A 131 -6.08 -13.04 -8.08
CA SER A 131 -6.62 -14.36 -8.44
C SER A 131 -7.84 -14.28 -9.38
N ASN A 132 -8.57 -13.16 -9.38
CA ASN A 132 -9.68 -12.89 -10.30
C ASN A 132 -9.41 -11.55 -11.02
N PRO A 133 -8.49 -11.53 -12.01
CA PRO A 133 -8.15 -10.31 -12.77
C PRO A 133 -9.29 -9.85 -13.68
#